data_AF-A0AAU0RBQ2-F1
#
_entry.id   AF-A0AAU0RBQ2-F1
#
_cell.length_a   1.000
_cell.length_b   1.000
_cell.length_c   1.000
_cell.angle_alpha   90.00
_cell.angle_beta   90.00
_cell.angle_gamma   90.00
#
_symmetry.space_group_name_H-M   'P 1'
#
loop_
_entity.id
_entity.type
_entity.pdbx_description
1 polymer ?
#
loop_
_entity_poly.entity_id
_entity_poly.type
_entity_poly.pdbx_seq_one_letter_code
_entity_poly.pdbx_strand_id
1 'polypeptide(L)'
;MYRLNPLMRDVLITSDEVIFHAPTKHTLDPRTIEQSIIIAEERIIRPALSDDLYYAMVEQKNQTVTTANKEALEQQVNDSLPEGSDPVVLSIGDIVNAFEFLNEDYLKLWKQHLWKLTAEVVMLGATPESFVQFGSAGVIHTVPASGPMNTAGEVSPELRSVKWLMDKKMMDRIDPLTQAMHEWICRNKIKYPSYQKECGCDSKGVAYKRKSDIVLGIYDDIDNPSNCGCYED
;
A
#
# COMPACT_ATOMS: atom_id res chain seq x y z
N MET A 1 2.47 -7.16 -15.05
CA MET A 1 1.47 -8.19 -14.78
C MET A 1 0.16 -7.62 -15.26
N TYR A 2 -0.41 -8.17 -16.33
CA TYR A 2 -1.63 -7.62 -16.93
C TYR A 2 -2.84 -8.25 -16.24
N ARG A 3 -3.67 -7.43 -15.61
CA ARG A 3 -4.84 -7.92 -14.89
C ARG A 3 -6.07 -7.08 -15.22
N LEU A 4 -7.19 -7.76 -15.34
CA LEU A 4 -8.49 -7.11 -15.45
C LEU A 4 -8.75 -6.36 -14.14
N ASN A 5 -9.19 -5.12 -14.24
CA ASN A 5 -9.73 -4.37 -13.11
C ASN A 5 -11.24 -4.63 -13.02
N PRO A 6 -11.73 -5.43 -12.05
CA PRO A 6 -13.15 -5.70 -11.90
C PRO A 6 -13.93 -4.53 -11.25
N LEU A 7 -13.22 -3.50 -10.76
CA LEU A 7 -13.83 -2.37 -10.06
C LEU A 7 -14.32 -1.32 -11.06
N MET A 8 -15.44 -0.64 -10.75
CA MET A 8 -15.97 0.47 -11.55
C MET A 8 -15.11 1.76 -11.49
N ARG A 9 -13.88 1.64 -10.99
CA ARG A 9 -12.99 2.75 -10.72
C ARG A 9 -11.57 2.33 -11.11
N ASP A 10 -10.84 3.23 -11.74
CA ASP A 10 -9.43 3.05 -11.99
C ASP A 10 -8.66 3.02 -10.67
N VAL A 11 -7.96 1.91 -10.46
CA VAL A 11 -7.15 1.67 -9.26
C VAL A 11 -5.67 1.64 -9.61
N LEU A 12 -4.83 1.88 -8.62
CA LEU A 12 -3.38 1.84 -8.78
C LEU A 12 -2.85 0.41 -8.65
N ILE A 13 -3.50 -0.48 -7.90
CA ILE A 13 -3.08 -1.89 -7.71
C ILE A 13 -4.26 -2.84 -7.88
N THR A 14 -4.01 -4.04 -8.42
CA THR A 14 -5.03 -5.10 -8.53
C THR A 14 -4.95 -6.08 -7.36
N SER A 15 -6.04 -6.82 -7.11
CA SER A 15 -6.12 -7.82 -6.04
C SER A 15 -5.04 -8.90 -6.17
N ASP A 16 -4.76 -9.36 -7.38
CA ASP A 16 -3.71 -10.35 -7.66
C ASP A 16 -2.31 -9.81 -7.34
N GLU A 17 -2.02 -8.56 -7.70
CA GLU A 17 -0.74 -7.91 -7.35
C GLU A 17 -0.58 -7.81 -5.83
N VAL A 18 -1.66 -7.50 -5.10
CA VAL A 18 -1.64 -7.48 -3.63
C VAL A 18 -1.34 -8.87 -3.08
N ILE A 19 -2.03 -9.91 -3.54
CA ILE A 19 -1.83 -11.30 -3.07
C ILE A 19 -0.39 -11.76 -3.33
N PHE A 20 0.19 -11.40 -4.47
CA PHE A 20 1.56 -11.78 -4.81
C PHE A 20 2.62 -11.07 -3.94
N HIS A 21 2.40 -9.80 -3.62
CA HIS A 21 3.37 -8.95 -2.92
C HIS A 21 3.20 -8.88 -1.39
N ALA A 22 2.01 -9.24 -0.90
CA ALA A 22 1.68 -9.24 0.50
C ALA A 22 2.31 -10.43 1.26
N PRO A 23 2.75 -10.24 2.50
CA PRO A 23 3.22 -11.32 3.35
C PRO A 23 2.02 -12.11 3.92
N THR A 24 1.35 -12.92 3.10
CA THR A 24 0.18 -13.71 3.51
C THR A 24 0.46 -15.20 3.52
N LYS A 25 0.07 -15.88 4.61
CA LYS A 25 0.12 -17.35 4.74
C LYS A 25 -1.24 -18.02 4.44
N HIS A 26 -2.30 -17.24 4.24
CA HIS A 26 -3.68 -17.72 4.09
C HIS A 26 -4.27 -17.28 2.77
N THR A 27 -5.15 -18.11 2.21
CA THR A 27 -6.01 -17.78 1.06
C THR A 27 -6.99 -16.68 1.48
N LEU A 28 -6.68 -15.44 1.15
CA LEU A 28 -7.61 -14.31 1.33
C LEU A 28 -8.65 -14.34 0.22
N ASP A 29 -9.90 -14.01 0.57
CA ASP A 29 -10.95 -13.84 -0.42
C ASP A 29 -10.68 -12.55 -1.23
N PRO A 30 -10.49 -12.63 -2.56
CA PRO A 30 -10.21 -11.48 -3.42
C PRO A 30 -11.24 -10.35 -3.27
N ARG A 31 -12.51 -10.67 -2.97
CA ARG A 31 -13.57 -9.66 -2.80
C ARG A 31 -13.33 -8.71 -1.63
N THR A 32 -12.73 -9.21 -0.56
CA THR A 32 -12.41 -8.39 0.62
C THR A 32 -11.25 -7.44 0.33
N ILE A 33 -10.30 -7.89 -0.48
CA ILE A 33 -9.16 -7.10 -0.94
C ILE A 33 -9.65 -6.00 -1.89
N GLU A 34 -10.48 -6.34 -2.87
CA GLU A 34 -11.07 -5.41 -3.85
C GLU A 34 -11.73 -4.18 -3.21
N GLN A 35 -12.59 -4.38 -2.21
CA GLN A 35 -13.22 -3.26 -1.50
C GLN A 35 -12.22 -2.43 -0.70
N SER A 36 -11.21 -3.11 -0.16
CA SER A 36 -10.17 -2.47 0.66
C SER A 36 -9.19 -1.67 -0.17
N ILE A 37 -8.96 -2.01 -1.44
CA ILE A 37 -8.11 -1.25 -2.37
C ILE A 37 -8.58 0.20 -2.46
N ILE A 38 -9.88 0.43 -2.68
CA ILE A 38 -10.42 1.79 -2.83
C ILE A 38 -10.20 2.61 -1.56
N ILE A 39 -10.46 2.02 -0.39
CA ILE A 39 -10.33 2.71 0.90
C ILE A 39 -8.86 3.02 1.22
N ALA A 40 -7.98 2.04 0.99
CA ALA A 40 -6.54 2.14 1.15
C ALA A 40 -5.94 3.26 0.30
N GLU A 41 -6.33 3.30 -0.98
CA GLU A 41 -5.83 4.31 -1.90
C GLU A 41 -6.29 5.72 -1.53
N GLU A 42 -7.58 5.88 -1.20
CA GLU A 42 -8.15 7.17 -0.77
C GLU A 42 -7.52 7.70 0.52
N ARG A 43 -7.34 6.83 1.51
CA ARG A 43 -6.98 7.26 2.86
C ARG A 43 -5.49 7.49 3.05
N ILE A 44 -4.64 6.75 2.33
CA ILE A 44 -3.19 6.74 2.58
C ILE A 44 -2.41 7.07 1.31
N ILE A 45 -2.65 6.35 0.21
CA ILE A 45 -1.80 6.45 -0.99
C ILE A 45 -1.97 7.79 -1.71
N ARG A 46 -3.21 8.24 -1.93
CA ARG A 46 -3.47 9.53 -2.57
C ARG A 46 -2.90 10.69 -1.75
N PRO A 47 -3.17 10.79 -0.43
CA PRO A 47 -2.51 11.78 0.41
C PRO A 47 -0.98 11.65 0.40
N ALA A 48 -0.41 10.45 0.23
CA ALA A 48 1.04 10.24 0.19
C ALA A 48 1.69 10.79 -1.09
N LEU A 49 1.09 10.52 -2.26
CA LEU A 49 1.60 10.88 -3.58
C LEU A 49 1.21 12.28 -4.07
N SER A 50 0.22 12.94 -3.45
CA SER A 50 -0.54 14.08 -3.99
C SER A 50 -1.50 13.68 -5.12
N ASP A 51 -2.61 14.42 -5.23
CA ASP A 51 -3.74 14.06 -6.09
C ASP A 51 -3.32 13.98 -7.57
N ASP A 52 -2.59 14.99 -8.06
CA ASP A 52 -2.18 15.07 -9.47
C ASP A 52 -1.27 13.91 -9.89
N LEU A 53 -0.25 13.59 -9.07
CA LEU A 53 0.65 12.47 -9.36
C LEU A 53 -0.09 11.14 -9.30
N TYR A 54 -1.00 10.97 -8.34
CA TYR A 54 -1.82 9.76 -8.24
C TYR A 54 -2.66 9.56 -9.51
N TYR A 55 -3.40 10.58 -9.95
CA TYR A 55 -4.24 10.47 -11.16
C TYR A 55 -3.41 10.26 -12.43
N ALA A 56 -2.27 10.95 -12.57
CA ALA A 56 -1.37 10.75 -13.71
C ALA A 56 -0.82 9.31 -13.80
N MET A 57 -0.52 8.69 -12.65
CA MET A 57 -0.09 7.29 -12.61
C MET A 57 -1.24 6.33 -12.91
N VAL A 58 -2.43 6.59 -12.37
CA VAL A 58 -3.62 5.76 -12.59
C VAL A 58 -4.05 5.78 -14.05
N GLU A 59 -4.04 6.94 -14.70
CA GLU A 59 -4.37 7.08 -16.13
C GLU A 59 -3.41 6.29 -17.03
N GLN A 60 -2.11 6.28 -16.71
CA GLN A 60 -1.14 5.49 -17.48
C GLN A 60 -1.29 3.99 -17.22
N LYS A 61 -1.53 3.59 -15.96
CA LYS A 61 -1.58 2.17 -15.57
C LYS A 61 -2.85 1.46 -16.04
N ASN A 62 -3.95 2.20 -16.25
CA ASN A 62 -5.25 1.65 -16.64
C ASN A 62 -5.52 1.94 -18.12
N GLN A 63 -5.58 0.89 -18.94
CA GLN A 63 -5.95 1.00 -20.35
C GLN A 63 -7.33 0.42 -20.60
N THR A 64 -8.21 1.20 -21.24
CA THR A 64 -9.52 0.73 -21.68
C THR A 64 -9.38 -0.16 -22.92
N VAL A 65 -10.09 -1.28 -22.92
CA VAL A 65 -10.19 -2.20 -24.05
C VAL A 65 -11.09 -1.58 -25.11
N THR A 66 -10.53 -1.40 -26.30
CA THR A 66 -11.17 -0.92 -27.53
C THR A 66 -11.09 -2.01 -28.59
N THR A 67 -11.84 -1.86 -29.68
CA THR A 67 -11.79 -2.82 -30.80
C THR A 67 -10.38 -2.99 -31.39
N ALA A 68 -9.53 -1.97 -31.33
CA ALA A 68 -8.21 -1.98 -31.95
C ALA A 68 -7.12 -2.65 -31.10
N ASN A 69 -7.22 -2.58 -29.77
CA ASN A 69 -6.22 -3.15 -28.85
C ASN A 69 -6.68 -4.45 -28.17
N LYS A 70 -7.92 -4.88 -28.40
CA LYS A 70 -8.52 -6.07 -27.77
C LYS A 70 -7.65 -7.32 -27.92
N GLU A 71 -7.30 -7.72 -29.13
CA GLU A 71 -6.53 -8.96 -29.37
C GLU A 71 -5.16 -8.94 -28.68
N ALA A 72 -4.48 -7.78 -28.73
CA ALA A 72 -3.18 -7.61 -28.10
C ALA A 72 -3.27 -7.67 -26.57
N LEU A 73 -4.28 -7.01 -25.97
CA LEU A 73 -4.49 -7.02 -24.53
C LEU A 73 -4.96 -8.39 -24.02
N GLU A 74 -5.82 -9.08 -24.76
CA GLU A 74 -6.25 -10.45 -24.43
C GLU A 74 -5.06 -11.40 -24.41
N GLN A 75 -4.17 -11.31 -25.39
CA GLN A 75 -2.96 -12.12 -25.42
C GLN A 75 -2.04 -11.80 -24.23
N GLN A 76 -1.79 -10.52 -23.95
CA GLN A 76 -0.95 -10.10 -22.82
C GLN A 76 -1.50 -10.52 -21.46
N VAL A 77 -2.83 -10.45 -21.27
CA VAL A 77 -3.49 -10.95 -20.06
C VAL A 77 -3.30 -12.44 -19.94
N ASN A 78 -3.60 -13.22 -20.98
CA ASN A 78 -3.50 -14.67 -20.95
C ASN A 78 -2.05 -15.18 -20.79
N ASP A 79 -1.07 -14.52 -21.41
CA ASP A 79 0.36 -14.84 -21.26
C ASP A 79 0.87 -14.57 -19.84
N SER A 80 0.17 -13.71 -19.08
CA SER A 80 0.54 -13.36 -17.71
C SER A 80 -0.20 -14.17 -16.63
N LEU A 81 -1.07 -15.10 -17.02
CA LEU A 81 -1.73 -16.04 -16.11
C LEU A 81 -0.83 -17.24 -15.82
N PRO A 82 -0.93 -17.86 -14.63
CA PRO A 82 -0.19 -19.08 -14.34
C PRO A 82 -0.65 -20.23 -15.24
N GLU A 83 0.28 -21.13 -15.60
CA GLU A 83 0.01 -22.28 -16.47
C GLU A 83 -1.18 -23.11 -15.96
N GLY A 84 -2.17 -23.35 -16.82
CA GLY A 84 -3.38 -24.11 -16.50
C GLY A 84 -4.57 -23.28 -16.01
N SER A 85 -4.47 -21.94 -16.02
CA SER A 85 -5.62 -21.05 -15.77
C SER A 85 -6.56 -21.00 -16.97
N ASP A 86 -7.86 -20.79 -16.71
CA ASP A 86 -8.84 -20.58 -17.77
C ASP A 86 -8.54 -19.28 -18.53
N PRO A 87 -8.60 -19.28 -19.88
CA PRO A 87 -8.32 -18.09 -20.67
C PRO A 87 -9.38 -17.01 -20.42
N VAL A 88 -8.91 -15.79 -20.20
CA VAL A 88 -9.74 -14.61 -20.02
C VAL A 88 -10.08 -14.02 -21.38
N VAL A 89 -11.37 -13.82 -21.61
CA VAL A 89 -11.91 -13.12 -22.79
C VAL A 89 -12.32 -11.73 -22.36
N LEU A 90 -11.73 -10.70 -22.99
CA LEU A 90 -11.99 -9.31 -22.66
C LEU A 90 -13.17 -8.76 -23.48
N SER A 91 -14.00 -7.95 -22.83
CA SER A 91 -15.06 -7.19 -23.48
C SER A 91 -14.60 -5.78 -23.81
N ILE A 92 -15.18 -5.18 -24.86
CA ILE A 92 -14.94 -3.77 -25.16
C ILE A 92 -15.48 -2.93 -23.99
N GLY A 93 -14.67 -2.02 -23.47
CA GLY A 93 -14.97 -1.21 -22.29
C GLY A 93 -14.37 -1.74 -20.99
N ASP A 94 -13.83 -2.96 -20.97
CA ASP A 94 -13.08 -3.47 -19.82
C ASP A 94 -11.80 -2.66 -19.60
N ILE A 95 -11.28 -2.67 -18.38
CA ILE A 95 -10.08 -1.92 -18.01
C ILE A 95 -8.99 -2.92 -17.62
N VAL A 96 -7.86 -2.86 -18.32
CA VAL A 96 -6.67 -3.66 -18.00
C VAL A 96 -5.69 -2.78 -17.25
N ASN A 97 -5.33 -3.21 -16.05
CA ASN A 97 -4.32 -2.59 -15.21
C ASN A 97 -2.98 -3.33 -15.39
N ALA A 98 -1.92 -2.59 -15.72
CA ALA A 98 -0.58 -3.16 -15.81
C ALA A 98 0.48 -2.10 -15.51
N PHE A 99 1.47 -2.46 -14.69
CA PHE A 99 2.60 -1.56 -14.39
C PHE A 99 3.50 -1.32 -15.62
N GLU A 100 3.45 -2.21 -16.61
CA GLU A 100 4.20 -2.09 -17.88
C GLU A 100 3.78 -0.89 -18.71
N PHE A 101 2.57 -0.35 -18.49
CA PHE A 101 2.09 0.84 -19.18
C PHE A 101 2.65 2.14 -18.60
N LEU A 102 3.29 2.10 -17.43
CA LEU A 102 3.92 3.27 -16.82
C LEU A 102 5.15 3.71 -17.63
N ASN A 103 5.35 5.03 -17.72
CA ASN A 103 6.59 5.58 -18.25
C ASN A 103 7.81 5.15 -17.40
N GLU A 104 9.03 5.32 -17.93
CA GLU A 104 10.24 4.80 -17.28
C GLU A 104 10.45 5.32 -15.84
N ASP A 105 10.11 6.58 -15.59
CA ASP A 105 10.27 7.19 -14.27
C ASP A 105 9.21 6.68 -13.28
N TYR A 106 7.94 6.66 -13.67
CA TYR A 106 6.85 6.11 -12.86
C TYR A 106 7.05 4.61 -12.61
N LEU A 107 7.62 3.88 -13.56
CA LEU A 107 7.99 2.49 -13.39
C LEU A 107 9.11 2.30 -12.34
N LYS A 108 10.10 3.21 -12.29
CA LYS A 108 11.14 3.21 -11.26
C LYS A 108 10.54 3.50 -9.88
N LEU A 109 9.69 4.52 -9.77
CA LEU A 109 8.96 4.82 -8.54
C LEU A 109 8.10 3.63 -8.09
N TRP A 110 7.39 3.02 -9.06
CA TRP A 110 6.58 1.84 -8.84
C TRP A 110 7.42 0.73 -8.21
N LYS A 111 8.47 0.28 -8.92
CA LYS A 111 9.35 -0.85 -8.55
C LYS A 111 10.16 -0.63 -7.27
N GLN A 112 10.54 0.60 -6.94
CA GLN A 112 11.39 0.87 -5.78
C GLN A 112 10.59 1.09 -4.50
N HIS A 113 9.43 1.77 -4.58
CA HIS A 113 8.74 2.25 -3.37
C HIS A 113 7.24 1.94 -3.36
N LEU A 114 6.52 2.18 -4.47
CA LEU A 114 5.06 2.20 -4.42
C LEU A 114 4.43 0.82 -4.31
N TRP A 115 4.88 -0.19 -5.07
CA TRP A 115 4.20 -1.50 -5.08
C TRP A 115 4.11 -2.12 -3.67
N LYS A 116 5.16 -1.97 -2.86
CA LYS A 116 5.23 -2.53 -1.51
C LYS A 116 4.38 -1.72 -0.54
N LEU A 117 4.42 -0.40 -0.66
CA LEU A 117 3.59 0.50 0.13
C LEU A 117 2.10 0.23 -0.12
N THR A 118 1.68 0.18 -1.40
CA THR A 118 0.29 -0.10 -1.77
C THR A 118 -0.15 -1.47 -1.30
N ALA A 119 0.66 -2.51 -1.49
CA ALA A 119 0.31 -3.86 -1.05
C ALA A 119 0.14 -3.96 0.48
N GLU A 120 1.05 -3.40 1.27
CA GLU A 120 0.95 -3.42 2.75
C GLU A 120 -0.25 -2.60 3.25
N VAL A 121 -0.53 -1.45 2.63
CA VAL A 121 -1.66 -0.60 3.00
C VAL A 121 -3.00 -1.28 2.68
N VAL A 122 -3.14 -1.87 1.50
CA VAL A 122 -4.34 -2.64 1.14
C VAL A 122 -4.52 -3.82 2.08
N MET A 123 -3.45 -4.52 2.42
CA MET A 123 -3.48 -5.62 3.37
C MET A 123 -3.94 -5.21 4.75
N LEU A 124 -3.44 -4.08 5.28
CA LEU A 124 -3.90 -3.56 6.57
C LEU A 124 -5.37 -3.12 6.54
N GLY A 125 -5.89 -2.70 5.38
CA GLY A 125 -7.31 -2.42 5.18
C GLY A 125 -8.17 -3.68 5.06
N ALA A 126 -7.69 -4.67 4.31
CA ALA A 126 -8.41 -5.91 3.99
C ALA A 126 -8.40 -6.93 5.12
N THR A 127 -7.32 -6.93 5.91
CA THR A 127 -7.21 -7.76 7.10
C THR A 127 -7.30 -6.85 8.31
N PRO A 128 -8.48 -6.72 8.95
CA PRO A 128 -8.46 -6.53 10.39
C PRO A 128 -7.80 -7.81 10.91
N GLU A 129 -6.49 -7.77 11.13
CA GLU A 129 -5.74 -8.94 11.57
C GLU A 129 -6.56 -9.65 12.64
N SER A 130 -6.77 -10.93 12.39
CA SER A 130 -7.56 -11.91 13.12
C SER A 130 -7.25 -11.92 14.62
N PHE A 131 -7.68 -10.90 15.35
CA PHE A 131 -7.59 -10.81 16.82
C PHE A 131 -8.97 -10.67 17.45
N VAL A 132 -9.99 -10.58 16.60
CA VAL A 132 -11.38 -10.53 16.97
C VAL A 132 -12.11 -11.53 16.07
N GLN A 133 -12.22 -12.77 16.52
CA GLN A 133 -13.25 -13.64 15.95
C GLN A 133 -14.58 -13.21 16.56
N PHE A 134 -15.51 -12.74 15.73
CA PHE A 134 -16.88 -12.49 16.17
C PHE A 134 -17.61 -13.83 16.22
N GLY A 135 -17.62 -14.47 17.38
CA GLY A 135 -18.50 -15.60 17.66
C GLY A 135 -19.91 -15.10 18.01
N SER A 136 -20.89 -16.01 18.06
CA SER A 136 -22.23 -15.73 18.59
C SER A 136 -22.22 -15.30 20.08
N ALA A 137 -21.06 -15.41 20.74
CA ALA A 137 -20.80 -14.98 22.12
C ALA A 137 -19.98 -13.67 22.24
N GLY A 138 -19.47 -13.09 21.14
CA GLY A 138 -18.69 -11.85 21.16
C GLY A 138 -17.30 -11.94 20.50
N VAL A 139 -16.46 -10.94 20.80
CA VAL A 139 -15.13 -10.67 20.22
C VAL A 139 -14.04 -11.51 20.92
N ILE A 140 -13.48 -12.52 20.25
CA ILE A 140 -12.51 -13.48 20.85
C ILE A 140 -11.07 -13.15 20.43
N HIS A 141 -10.17 -13.03 21.42
CA HIS A 141 -8.71 -12.90 21.26
C HIS A 141 -8.00 -14.22 21.61
N THR A 142 -7.04 -14.67 20.79
CA THR A 142 -6.14 -15.78 21.13
C THR A 142 -4.86 -15.21 21.76
N VAL A 143 -4.73 -15.32 23.08
CA VAL A 143 -3.52 -14.92 23.80
C VAL A 143 -2.42 -15.97 23.55
N PRO A 144 -1.17 -15.60 23.20
CA PRO A 144 -0.08 -16.56 23.17
C PRO A 144 0.18 -17.11 24.59
N ALA A 145 0.41 -18.42 24.69
CA ALA A 145 0.64 -19.12 25.94
C ALA A 145 2.03 -18.78 26.53
N SER A 146 2.19 -17.60 27.12
CA SER A 146 3.40 -17.23 27.85
C SER A 146 3.08 -16.40 29.09
N GLY A 147 2.64 -17.10 30.14
CA GLY A 147 2.47 -16.58 31.51
C GLY A 147 2.02 -17.71 32.44
N PRO A 148 2.65 -17.91 33.61
CA PRO A 148 2.29 -19.01 34.48
C PRO A 148 0.98 -18.69 35.19
N MET A 149 0.10 -19.70 35.27
CA MET A 149 -1.19 -19.73 35.99
C MET A 149 -2.42 -19.22 35.24
N ASN A 150 -3.16 -20.20 34.70
CA ASN A 150 -4.62 -20.36 34.76
C ASN A 150 -5.51 -19.12 34.57
N THR A 151 -5.91 -18.88 33.32
CA THR A 151 -7.32 -18.93 32.89
C THR A 151 -7.34 -18.88 31.36
N ALA A 152 -7.70 -19.99 30.71
CA ALA A 152 -8.18 -19.95 29.33
C ALA A 152 -9.56 -19.30 29.35
N GLY A 153 -9.59 -17.97 29.41
CA GLY A 153 -10.79 -17.15 29.35
C GLY A 153 -10.77 -16.34 28.07
N GLU A 154 -11.87 -16.37 27.33
CA GLU A 154 -12.12 -15.45 26.22
C GLU A 154 -12.25 -14.04 26.81
N VAL A 155 -11.21 -13.22 26.67
CA VAL A 155 -11.26 -11.81 27.06
C VAL A 155 -11.53 -11.00 25.81
N SER A 156 -12.67 -10.30 25.77
CA SER A 156 -12.93 -9.27 24.77
C SER A 156 -11.85 -8.18 24.90
N PRO A 157 -10.99 -7.96 23.90
CA PRO A 157 -10.02 -6.88 23.96
C PRO A 157 -10.76 -5.54 24.04
N GLU A 158 -10.24 -4.63 24.87
CA GLU A 158 -10.71 -3.26 24.86
C GLU A 158 -10.45 -2.63 23.48
N LEU A 159 -11.43 -1.91 22.94
CA LEU A 159 -11.32 -1.20 21.66
C LEU A 159 -10.09 -0.28 21.60
N ARG A 160 -9.66 0.25 22.76
CA ARG A 160 -8.47 1.08 22.88
C ARG A 160 -7.19 0.31 22.56
N SER A 161 -7.05 -0.92 23.03
CA SER A 161 -5.88 -1.76 22.80
C SER A 161 -5.79 -2.22 21.35
N VAL A 162 -6.93 -2.56 20.75
CA VAL A 162 -7.01 -2.91 19.31
C VAL A 162 -6.64 -1.71 18.45
N LYS A 163 -7.20 -0.53 18.75
CA LYS A 163 -6.86 0.70 18.04
C LYS A 163 -5.37 1.04 18.16
N TRP A 164 -4.81 0.96 19.37
CA TRP A 164 -3.39 1.25 19.58
C TRP A 164 -2.48 0.29 18.78
N LEU A 165 -2.82 -1.00 18.71
CA LEU A 165 -2.03 -1.97 17.94
C LEU A 165 -2.11 -1.69 16.42
N MET A 166 -3.30 -1.37 15.92
CA MET A 166 -3.50 -0.99 14.52
C MET A 166 -2.73 0.30 14.17
N ASP A 167 -2.84 1.32 15.02
CA ASP A 167 -2.11 2.58 14.86
C ASP A 167 -0.59 2.34 14.92
N LYS A 168 -0.12 1.48 15.83
CA LYS A 168 1.30 1.11 15.93
C LYS A 168 1.79 0.38 14.68
N LYS A 169 1.02 -0.55 14.13
CA LYS A 169 1.40 -1.27 12.90
C LYS A 169 1.45 -0.34 11.69
N MET A 170 0.52 0.60 11.61
CA MET A 170 0.56 1.66 10.60
C MET A 170 1.85 2.49 10.75
N MET A 171 2.19 2.93 11.96
CA MET A 171 3.42 3.69 12.20
C MET A 171 4.70 2.88 11.91
N ASP A 172 4.77 1.63 12.36
CA ASP A 172 6.00 0.83 12.26
C ASP A 172 6.26 0.32 10.82
N ARG A 173 5.21 0.17 9.99
CA ARG A 173 5.33 -0.40 8.63
C ARG A 173 5.07 0.60 7.50
N ILE A 174 4.03 1.42 7.60
CA ILE A 174 3.60 2.31 6.50
C ILE A 174 4.40 3.60 6.50
N ASP A 175 4.60 4.23 7.66
CA ASP A 175 5.29 5.51 7.75
C ASP A 175 6.73 5.47 7.20
N PRO A 176 7.59 4.48 7.53
CA PRO A 176 8.95 4.46 6.97
C PRO A 176 8.96 4.26 5.44
N LEU A 177 8.01 3.49 4.90
CA LEU A 177 7.89 3.30 3.44
C LEU A 177 7.41 4.59 2.76
N THR A 178 6.48 5.29 3.38
CA THR A 178 5.96 6.58 2.89
C THR A 178 7.04 7.66 2.92
N GLN A 179 7.85 7.68 3.99
CA GLN A 179 8.98 8.60 4.11
C GLN A 179 10.05 8.32 3.07
N ALA A 180 10.46 7.05 2.92
CA ALA A 180 11.46 6.67 1.92
C ALA A 180 11.00 7.04 0.49
N MET A 181 9.72 6.87 0.19
CA MET A 181 9.12 7.31 -1.07
C MET A 181 9.19 8.84 -1.24
N HIS A 182 8.80 9.61 -0.22
CA HIS A 182 8.85 11.07 -0.26
C HIS A 182 10.27 11.58 -0.49
N GLU A 183 11.25 11.07 0.27
CA GLU A 183 12.67 11.44 0.11
C GLU A 183 13.17 11.13 -1.30
N TRP A 184 12.78 9.99 -1.87
CA TRP A 184 13.19 9.62 -3.21
C TRP A 184 12.59 10.51 -4.30
N ILE A 185 11.30 10.83 -4.20
CA ILE A 185 10.63 11.75 -5.13
C ILE A 185 11.28 13.13 -5.04
N CYS A 186 11.59 13.59 -3.83
CA CYS A 186 12.22 14.90 -3.64
C CYS A 186 13.64 14.97 -4.21
N ARG A 187 14.45 13.90 -4.10
CA ARG A 187 15.75 13.82 -4.78
C ARG A 187 15.63 13.85 -6.30
N ASN A 188 14.50 13.42 -6.85
CA ASN A 188 14.25 13.33 -8.29
C ASN A 188 13.15 14.31 -8.75
N LYS A 189 12.94 15.44 -8.05
CA LYS A 189 11.77 16.32 -8.25
C LYS A 189 11.56 16.75 -9.71
N ILE A 190 12.64 16.95 -10.46
CA ILE A 190 12.61 17.31 -11.88
C ILE A 190 11.80 16.29 -12.72
N LYS A 191 11.84 15.01 -12.36
CA LYS A 191 11.14 13.92 -13.05
C LYS A 191 9.67 13.78 -12.62
N TYR A 192 9.28 14.41 -11.51
CA TYR A 192 7.94 14.32 -10.93
C TYR A 192 7.34 15.73 -10.75
N PRO A 193 7.07 16.47 -11.85
CA PRO A 193 6.54 17.82 -11.76
C PRO A 193 5.13 17.89 -11.13
N SER A 194 4.35 16.81 -11.22
CA SER A 194 3.03 16.69 -10.62
C SER A 194 3.05 16.43 -9.12
N TYR A 195 4.23 16.28 -8.50
CA TYR A 195 4.34 16.09 -7.06
C TYR A 195 4.23 17.44 -6.32
N GLN A 196 3.08 17.68 -5.69
CA GLN A 196 2.77 18.97 -5.07
C GLN A 196 3.28 19.13 -3.63
N LYS A 197 3.73 18.04 -2.98
CA LYS A 197 4.20 18.14 -1.60
C LYS A 197 5.52 18.88 -1.52
N GLU A 198 5.62 19.70 -0.48
CA GLU A 198 6.84 20.44 -0.20
C GLU A 198 7.99 19.47 0.06
N CYS A 199 9.00 19.54 -0.80
CA CYS A 199 10.29 18.90 -0.59
C CYS A 199 11.12 19.79 0.35
N GLY A 200 10.68 19.86 1.60
CA GLY A 200 11.47 20.44 2.66
C GLY A 200 12.43 19.38 3.20
N CYS A 201 13.73 19.68 3.22
CA CYS A 201 14.50 19.27 4.39
C CYS A 201 13.84 20.00 5.54
N ASP A 202 12.99 19.31 6.31
CA ASP A 202 12.51 19.89 7.55
C ASP A 202 13.79 20.25 8.32
N SER A 203 14.01 21.54 8.54
CA SER A 203 15.16 22.12 9.25
C SER A 203 15.15 21.76 10.75
N LYS A 204 14.41 20.70 11.06
CA LYS A 204 14.38 19.90 12.26
C LYS A 204 14.51 18.48 11.73
N GLY A 205 15.72 17.92 11.78
CA GLY A 205 16.00 16.52 11.42
C GLY A 205 15.23 15.55 12.30
N VAL A 206 13.92 15.52 12.14
CA VAL A 206 12.97 14.75 12.92
C VAL A 206 12.19 13.98 11.88
N ALA A 207 12.55 12.70 11.73
CA ALA A 207 11.70 11.70 11.12
C ALA A 207 10.26 11.96 11.60
N TYR A 208 9.38 12.31 10.66
CA TYR A 208 7.97 12.66 10.84
C TYR A 208 7.47 12.27 12.24
N LYS A 209 7.57 13.21 13.22
CA LYS A 209 7.41 13.00 14.67
C LYS A 209 6.85 11.61 15.00
N ARG A 210 7.71 10.65 15.34
CA ARG A 210 7.28 9.40 15.98
C ARG A 210 6.40 9.81 17.16
N LYS A 211 5.09 9.55 17.08
CA LYS A 211 4.17 9.88 18.20
C LYS A 211 4.45 9.05 19.45
N SER A 212 5.38 8.10 19.37
CA SER A 212 5.97 7.36 20.50
C SER A 212 7.15 8.07 21.20
N ASP A 213 7.77 9.10 20.60
CA ASP A 213 8.97 9.75 21.18
C ASP A 213 8.66 10.77 22.29
N ILE A 214 7.39 11.00 22.62
CA ILE A 214 7.03 11.82 23.80
C ILE A 214 7.64 11.24 25.09
N VAL A 215 7.94 9.94 25.13
CA VAL A 215 8.46 9.26 26.33
C VAL A 215 9.99 9.08 26.31
N LEU A 216 10.65 9.16 25.15
CA LEU A 216 12.09 8.86 25.01
C LEU A 216 12.95 10.06 24.55
N GLY A 217 12.36 11.23 24.28
CA GLY A 217 13.06 12.44 23.83
C GLY A 217 14.01 13.12 24.84
N ILE A 218 14.53 12.38 25.82
CA ILE A 218 15.58 12.82 26.74
C ILE A 218 16.97 12.34 26.25
N TYR A 219 17.04 11.37 25.33
CA TYR A 219 18.31 10.77 24.88
C TYR A 219 18.69 11.05 23.41
N ASP A 220 17.87 11.79 22.67
CA ASP A 220 18.24 12.20 21.30
C ASP A 220 19.10 13.46 21.37
N ASP A 221 20.33 13.29 21.84
CA ASP A 221 21.36 14.31 21.78
C ASP A 221 21.78 14.55 20.31
N ILE A 222 21.48 15.77 19.86
CA ILE A 222 22.45 16.74 19.30
C ILE A 222 23.13 16.36 17.97
N ASP A 223 22.76 17.13 16.95
CA ASP A 223 23.57 17.56 15.80
C ASP A 223 24.32 16.47 15.01
N ASN A 224 23.70 15.99 13.93
CA ASN A 224 24.47 15.56 12.76
C ASN A 224 23.95 16.22 11.47
N PRO A 225 24.39 17.47 11.17
CA PRO A 225 23.96 18.21 9.98
C PRO A 225 24.55 17.68 8.66
N SER A 226 25.28 16.57 8.67
CA SER A 226 26.10 16.13 7.52
C SER A 226 25.44 15.12 6.56
N ASN A 227 24.19 14.69 6.78
CA ASN A 227 23.56 13.64 5.96
C ASN A 227 22.53 14.12 4.92
N CYS A 228 22.33 15.43 4.76
CA CYS A 228 21.48 15.96 3.69
C CYS A 228 22.34 16.39 2.49
N GLY A 229 22.76 15.42 1.69
CA GLY A 229 23.41 15.65 0.39
C GLY A 229 22.43 16.11 -0.70
N CYS A 230 21.64 17.16 -0.44
CA CYS A 230 20.95 17.88 -1.49
C CYS A 230 21.93 18.91 -2.04
N TYR A 231 22.58 18.58 -3.16
CA TYR A 231 23.31 19.57 -3.94
C TYR A 231 22.31 20.62 -4.42
N GLU A 232 22.44 21.85 -3.93
CA GLU A 232 21.92 23.01 -4.63
C GLU A 232 22.80 23.21 -5.88
N ASP A 233 22.28 22.77 -7.03
CA ASP A 233 22.34 23.44 -8.35
C ASP A 233 21.72 22.55 -9.44
#